data_AF-A0A928T3A8-F1
#
_entry.id   AF-A0A928T3A8-F1
#
_cell.length_a   1.000
_cell.length_b   1.000
_cell.length_c   1.000
_cell.angle_alpha   90.00
_cell.angle_beta   90.00
_cell.angle_gamma   90.00
#
_symmetry.space_group_name_H-M   'P 1'
#
loop_
_entity.id
_entity.type
_entity.pdbx_description
1 polymer ?
#
loop_
_entity_poly.entity_id
_entity_poly.type
_entity_poly.pdbx_seq_one_letter_code
_entity_poly.pdbx_strand_id
1 'polypeptide(L)'
;MRGAADSAVAARAASESRVLVAGDTDFANSLRFPPGRHPGILVLRLPNAWSPEQRATRLIEALDRALLDRLAGCIVIVEPARVRILTPR
;
A
#
# COMPACT_ATOMS: atom_id res chain seq x y z
N MET A 1 11.96 18.31 -11.66
CA MET A 1 12.40 17.24 -10.72
C MET A 1 11.99 15.91 -11.33
N ARG A 2 12.90 14.93 -11.48
CA ARG A 2 12.53 13.58 -11.92
C ARG A 2 12.48 12.68 -10.69
N GLY A 3 11.31 12.13 -10.38
CA GLY A 3 11.15 11.13 -9.32
C GLY A 3 11.83 9.81 -9.68
N ALA A 4 11.98 8.93 -8.70
CA ALA A 4 12.38 7.54 -8.97
C ALA A 4 11.22 6.77 -9.60
N ALA A 5 11.52 5.73 -10.39
CA ALA A 5 10.49 4.83 -10.89
C ALA A 5 9.92 3.97 -9.75
N ASP A 6 8.62 3.66 -9.80
CA ASP A 6 7.94 2.87 -8.75
C ASP A 6 8.61 1.53 -8.49
N SER A 7 9.14 0.88 -9.53
CA SER A 7 9.89 -0.37 -9.39
C SER A 7 11.15 -0.21 -8.54
N ALA A 8 11.85 0.93 -8.62
CA ALA A 8 13.01 1.20 -7.80
C ALA A 8 12.63 1.45 -6.34
N VAL A 9 11.52 2.14 -6.09
CA VAL A 9 10.98 2.37 -4.74
C VAL A 9 10.53 1.04 -4.11
N ALA A 10 9.78 0.22 -4.85
CA ALA A 10 9.34 -1.09 -4.40
C ALA A 10 10.52 -2.04 -4.17
N ALA A 11 11.51 -2.05 -5.07
CA ALA A 11 12.72 -2.86 -4.90
C ALA A 11 13.50 -2.46 -3.65
N ARG A 12 13.60 -1.15 -3.37
CA ARG A 12 14.25 -0.66 -2.15
C ARG A 12 13.52 -1.11 -0.89
N ALA A 13 12.19 -0.94 -0.84
CA ALA A 13 11.38 -1.41 0.28
C ALA A 13 11.53 -2.93 0.48
N ALA A 14 11.54 -3.69 -0.62
CA ALA A 14 11.74 -5.14 -0.59
C ALA A 14 13.12 -5.53 -0.06
N SER A 15 14.19 -4.85 -0.48
CA SER A 15 15.56 -5.12 0.00
C SER A 15 15.74 -4.86 1.49
N GLU A 16 14.90 -4.01 2.08
CA GLU A 16 14.89 -3.71 3.51
C GLU A 16 13.84 -4.53 4.30
N SER A 17 13.13 -5.46 3.65
CA SER A 17 12.03 -6.23 4.23
C SER A 17 10.92 -5.35 4.83
N ARG A 18 10.60 -4.22 4.17
CA ARG A 18 9.61 -3.25 4.63
C ARG A 18 8.35 -3.28 3.79
N VAL A 19 7.22 -3.00 4.44
CA VAL A 19 5.96 -2.70 3.77
C VAL A 19 6.04 -1.31 3.15
N LEU A 20 5.66 -1.19 1.88
CA LEU A 20 5.56 0.08 1.19
C LEU A 20 4.18 0.69 1.42
N VAL A 21 4.12 1.92 1.96
CA VAL A 21 2.88 2.71 2.08
C VAL A 21 2.92 3.83 1.06
N ALA A 22 1.95 3.90 0.16
CA ALA A 22 1.90 4.86 -0.93
C ALA A 22 0.51 5.50 -1.10
N GLY A 23 0.47 6.77 -1.49
CA GLY A 23 -0.76 7.42 -1.97
C GLY A 23 -0.99 7.27 -3.48
N ASP A 24 0.02 6.78 -4.20
CA ASP A 24 -0.02 6.57 -5.64
C ASP A 24 -0.70 5.24 -5.98
N THR A 25 -1.70 5.29 -6.85
CA THR A 25 -2.50 4.13 -7.26
C THR A 25 -1.74 3.14 -8.14
N ASP A 26 -0.63 3.53 -8.76
CA ASP A 26 0.15 2.64 -9.64
C ASP A 26 0.78 1.47 -8.86
N PHE A 27 1.02 1.62 -7.56
CA PHE A 27 1.44 0.54 -6.67
C PHE A 27 0.35 -0.53 -6.42
N ALA A 28 -0.91 -0.26 -6.78
CA ALA A 28 -1.99 -1.24 -6.69
C ALA A 28 -2.05 -2.20 -7.89
N ASN A 29 -1.18 -2.03 -8.90
CA ASN A 29 -1.15 -2.87 -10.09
C ASN A 29 -0.52 -4.24 -9.78
N SER A 30 -1.36 -5.26 -9.62
CA SER A 30 -0.92 -6.63 -9.30
C SER A 30 -0.17 -7.35 -10.42
N LEU A 31 -0.22 -6.87 -11.66
CA LEU A 31 0.62 -7.41 -12.74
C LEU A 31 2.06 -6.91 -12.60
N ARG A 32 2.22 -5.65 -12.15
CA ARG A 32 3.54 -5.02 -11.94
C ARG A 32 4.13 -5.38 -10.58
N PHE A 33 3.29 -5.50 -9.56
CA PHE A 33 3.65 -5.88 -8.20
C PHE A 33 2.83 -7.11 -7.76
N PRO A 34 3.17 -8.33 -8.23
CA PRO A 34 2.39 -9.50 -7.89
C PRO A 34 2.40 -9.79 -6.39
N PRO A 35 1.24 -10.08 -5.76
CA PRO A 35 1.19 -10.54 -4.39
C PRO A 35 2.12 -11.74 -4.17
N GLY A 36 2.81 -11.76 -3.03
CA GLY A 36 3.84 -12.75 -2.67
C GLY A 36 5.24 -12.42 -3.21
N ARG A 37 5.41 -11.39 -4.05
CA ARG A 37 6.72 -10.99 -4.60
C ARG A 37 7.30 -9.72 -3.99
N HIS A 38 6.70 -9.22 -2.92
CA HIS A 38 7.15 -8.08 -2.13
C HIS A 38 6.76 -8.29 -0.66
N PRO A 39 7.38 -7.60 0.32
CA PRO A 39 7.04 -7.76 1.74
C PRO A 39 5.61 -7.31 2.08
N GLY A 40 5.04 -6.39 1.30
CA GLY A 40 3.68 -5.90 1.43
C GLY A 40 3.57 -4.51 0.81
N ILE A 41 2.40 -4.19 0.26
CA ILE A 41 2.12 -2.86 -0.31
C ILE A 41 0.77 -2.40 0.24
N LEU A 42 0.72 -1.18 0.78
CA LEU A 42 -0.50 -0.51 1.21
C LEU A 42 -0.68 0.77 0.38
N VAL A 43 -1.80 0.85 -0.32
CA VAL A 43 -2.17 2.00 -1.15
C VAL A 43 -3.33 2.76 -0.53
N LEU A 44 -3.15 4.05 -0.27
CA LEU A 44 -4.20 4.97 0.18
C LEU A 44 -4.94 5.58 -1.02
N ARG A 45 -6.09 5.03 -1.37
CA ARG A 45 -6.95 5.54 -2.45
C ARG A 45 -8.07 6.41 -1.86
N LEU A 46 -7.71 7.62 -1.45
CA LEU A 46 -8.61 8.57 -0.78
C LEU A 46 -8.86 9.83 -1.64
N PRO A 47 -10.05 10.49 -1.51
CA PRO A 47 -10.39 11.69 -2.27
C PRO A 47 -9.35 12.80 -2.12
N ASN A 48 -9.04 13.49 -3.22
CA ASN A 48 -8.07 14.60 -3.21
C ASN A 48 -8.50 15.77 -2.30
N ALA A 49 -9.80 15.91 -2.02
CA ALA A 49 -10.34 16.91 -1.10
C ALA A 49 -10.04 16.62 0.38
N TRP A 50 -9.57 15.42 0.73
CA TRP A 50 -9.24 15.08 2.12
C TRP A 50 -7.93 15.72 2.56
N SER A 51 -7.97 16.31 3.76
CA SER A 51 -6.78 16.87 4.40
C SER A 51 -5.76 15.79 4.76
N PRO A 52 -4.48 16.15 4.98
CA PRO A 52 -3.46 15.23 5.48
C PRO A 52 -3.89 14.50 6.76
N GLU A 53 -4.59 15.19 7.67
CA GLU A 53 -5.09 14.64 8.92
C GLU A 53 -6.17 13.59 8.66
N GLN A 54 -7.14 13.88 7.81
CA GLN A 54 -8.18 12.91 7.43
C GLN A 54 -7.57 11.65 6.80
N ARG A 55 -6.54 11.81 5.98
CA ARG A 55 -5.80 10.69 5.36
C ARG A 55 -5.02 9.89 6.41
N ALA A 56 -4.35 10.56 7.33
CA ALA A 56 -3.61 9.92 8.42
C ALA A 56 -4.56 9.15 9.36
N THR A 57 -5.67 9.76 9.77
CA THR A 57 -6.71 9.10 10.57
C THR A 57 -7.20 7.83 9.88
N ARG A 58 -7.56 7.92 8.60
CA ARG A 58 -8.04 6.76 7.85
C ARG A 58 -6.99 5.66 7.68
N LEU A 59 -5.72 6.03 7.50
CA LEU A 59 -4.60 5.09 7.48
C LEU A 59 -4.49 4.36 8.83
N ILE A 60 -4.50 5.11 9.94
CA ILE A 60 -4.41 4.54 11.29
C ILE A 60 -5.61 3.62 11.57
N GLU A 61 -6.83 4.03 11.21
CA GLU A 61 -8.04 3.21 11.34
C GLU A 61 -7.97 1.91 10.52
N ALA A 62 -7.31 1.95 9.36
CA ALA A 62 -7.12 0.75 8.55
C ALA A 62 -6.09 -0.19 9.17
N LEU A 63 -5.03 0.33 9.78
CA LEU A 63 -3.93 -0.41 10.39
C LEU A 63 -4.32 -1.04 11.74
N ASP A 64 -5.42 -1.79 11.78
CA ASP A 64 -5.72 -2.65 12.92
C ASP A 64 -4.79 -3.88 12.95
N ARG A 65 -4.75 -4.56 14.10
CA ARG A 65 -3.87 -5.73 14.28
C ARG A 65 -4.16 -6.85 13.26
N ALA A 66 -5.43 -7.06 12.92
CA ALA A 66 -5.84 -8.11 12.00
C ALA A 66 -5.39 -7.83 10.55
N LEU A 67 -5.34 -6.56 10.14
CA LEU A 67 -4.78 -6.17 8.85
C LEU A 67 -3.26 -6.28 8.87
N LEU A 68 -2.60 -5.86 9.95
CA LEU A 68 -1.15 -5.94 10.09
C LEU A 68 -0.64 -7.38 9.92
N ASP A 69 -1.31 -8.35 10.55
CA ASP A 69 -0.96 -9.77 10.44
C ASP A 69 -1.19 -10.33 9.01
N ARG A 70 -1.99 -9.64 8.18
CA ARG A 70 -2.31 -10.02 6.79
C ARG A 70 -1.53 -9.24 5.74
N LEU A 71 -0.77 -8.21 6.10
CA LEU A 71 -0.05 -7.35 5.14
C LEU A 71 1.07 -8.08 4.40
N ALA A 72 1.65 -9.10 5.03
CA ALA A 72 2.78 -9.84 4.47
C ALA A 72 2.45 -10.40 3.08
N GLY A 73 3.20 -9.95 2.07
CA GLY A 73 2.99 -10.40 0.69
C GLY A 73 1.72 -9.88 0.02
N CYS A 74 0.87 -9.12 0.70
CA CYS A 74 -0.41 -8.65 0.15
C CYS A 74 -0.31 -7.26 -0.44
N ILE A 75 -1.17 -6.97 -1.41
CA ILE A 75 -1.51 -5.59 -1.78
C ILE A 75 -2.80 -5.22 -1.07
N VAL A 76 -2.73 -4.22 -0.21
CA VAL A 76 -3.86 -3.68 0.54
C VAL A 76 -4.20 -2.32 -0.02
N ILE A 77 -5.48 -2.09 -0.35
CA ILE A 77 -5.97 -0.82 -0.86
C ILE A 77 -6.98 -0.29 0.13
N VAL A 78 -6.66 0.85 0.73
CA VAL A 78 -7.52 1.55 1.68
C VAL A 78 -8.33 2.60 0.94
N GLU A 79 -9.64 2.41 0.91
CA GLU A 79 -10.63 3.33 0.34
C GLU A 79 -11.43 3.99 1.48
N PRO A 80 -12.20 5.06 1.22
CA PRO A 80 -12.97 5.76 2.25
C PRO A 80 -13.86 4.83 3.08
N ALA A 81 -14.57 3.91 2.43
CA ALA A 81 -15.57 3.05 3.07
C ALA A 81 -15.18 1.58 3.19
N ARG A 82 -14.00 1.16 2.66
CA ARG A 82 -13.60 -0.25 2.67
C ARG A 82 -12.09 -0.44 2.59
N VAL A 83 -11.66 -1.66 2.85
CA VAL A 83 -10.29 -2.12 2.60
C VAL A 83 -10.37 -3.33 1.66
N ARG A 84 -9.61 -3.30 0.57
CA ARG A 84 -9.46 -4.42 -0.36
C ARG A 84 -8.11 -5.07 -0.14
N ILE A 85 -8.07 -6.40 -0.20
CA ILE A 85 -6.85 -7.18 0.03
C ILE A 85 -6.68 -8.15 -1.14
N LEU A 86 -5.54 -8.06 -1.82
CA LEU A 86 -5.08 -9.00 -2.82
C LEU A 86 -4.01 -9.88 -2.18
N THR A 87 -4.33 -11.16 -1.98
CA THR A 87 -3.45 -12.11 -1.31
C THR A 87 -2.55 -12.85 -2.30
N PRO A 88 -1.39 -13.37 -1.84
CA PRO A 88 -0.63 -14.38 -2.59
C PRO A 88 -1.53 -15.55 -3.01
N ARG A 89 -1.23 -16.13 -4.16
CA ARG A 89 -1.82 -17.42 -4.59
C ARG A 89 -0.94 -18.58 -4.14
#